data_AF-A0A6N7YH47-F1
#
_entry.id   AF-A0A6N7YH47-F1
#
_cell.length_a   1.000
_cell.length_b   1.000
_cell.length_c   1.000
_cell.angle_alpha   90.00
_cell.angle_beta   90.00
_cell.angle_gamma   90.00
#
_symmetry.space_group_name_H-M   'P 1'
#
loop_
_entity.id
_entity.type
_entity.pdbx_description
1 polymer ?
#
loop_
_entity_poly.entity_id
_entity_poly.type
_entity_poly.pdbx_seq_one_letter_code
_entity_poly.pdbx_strand_id
1 'polypeptide(L)'
;MSPLDVVQVATYTTHAGEHRLLEASRTHRGYRLNDLPATPGDGDSYLVEADLLDVEELRGVVMDYLAQTELSGLIPMDTRRIYPDTPLDDDEQVAA
;
A
#
# COMPACT_ATOMS: atom_id res chain seq x y z
N MET A 1 -7.45 27.82 -9.70
CA MET A 1 -7.27 26.36 -9.68
C MET A 1 -8.13 25.84 -8.55
N SER A 2 -9.22 25.11 -8.83
CA SER A 2 -9.90 24.39 -7.75
C SER A 2 -8.91 23.37 -7.18
N PRO A 3 -8.73 23.26 -5.87
CA PRO A 3 -7.94 22.19 -5.31
C PRO A 3 -8.57 20.89 -5.82
N LEU A 4 -7.76 19.97 -6.33
CA LEU A 4 -8.20 18.58 -6.41
C LEU A 4 -8.56 18.22 -4.97
N ASP A 5 -9.82 17.90 -4.70
CA ASP A 5 -10.27 17.55 -3.36
C ASP A 5 -9.51 16.29 -2.94
N VAL A 6 -8.45 16.48 -2.16
CA VAL A 6 -7.68 15.41 -1.51
C VAL A 6 -8.24 15.24 -0.11
N VAL A 7 -8.59 14.00 0.22
CA VAL A 7 -9.18 13.64 1.50
C VAL A 7 -8.42 12.45 2.06
N GLN A 8 -7.99 12.58 3.31
CA GLN A 8 -7.49 11.45 4.09
C GLN A 8 -8.67 10.52 4.41
N VAL A 9 -8.58 9.26 3.97
CA VAL A 9 -9.65 8.27 4.15
C VAL A 9 -9.34 7.25 5.24
N ALA A 10 -8.06 7.04 5.58
CA ALA A 10 -7.66 6.19 6.69
C ALA A 10 -6.25 6.51 7.18
N THR A 11 -5.91 6.00 8.36
CA THR A 11 -4.55 5.98 8.92
C THR A 11 -4.29 4.61 9.54
N TYR A 12 -3.06 4.13 9.42
CA TYR A 12 -2.66 2.87 10.03
C TYR A 12 -1.16 2.89 10.38
N THR A 13 -0.69 1.85 11.06
CA THR A 13 0.72 1.69 11.42
C THR A 13 1.21 0.34 10.93
N THR A 14 2.35 0.30 10.25
CA THR A 14 2.97 -0.95 9.81
C THR A 14 3.60 -1.69 11.00
N HIS A 15 4.01 -2.93 10.79
CA HIS A 15 4.70 -3.75 11.78
C HIS A 15 6.07 -3.17 12.16
N ALA A 16 6.70 -2.43 11.25
CA ALA A 16 7.93 -1.69 11.50
C ALA A 16 7.72 -0.41 12.36
N GLY A 17 6.47 -0.11 12.73
CA GLY A 17 6.10 1.09 13.47
C GLY A 17 5.95 2.34 12.60
N GLU A 18 5.92 2.19 11.27
CA GLU A 18 5.76 3.32 10.36
C GLU A 18 4.29 3.77 10.34
N HIS A 19 4.05 5.04 10.67
CA HIS A 19 2.72 5.65 10.59
C HIS A 19 2.44 6.09 9.16
N ARG A 20 1.29 5.66 8.64
CA ARG A 20 0.91 5.87 7.25
C ARG A 20 -0.54 6.33 7.13
N LEU A 21 -0.84 7.00 6.02
CA LEU A 21 -2.16 7.51 5.70
C LEU A 21 -2.57 7.14 4.29
N LEU A 22 -3.85 6.84 4.13
CA LEU A 22 -4.47 6.65 2.84
C LEU A 22 -5.15 7.95 2.41
N GLU A 23 -4.83 8.41 1.22
CA GLU A 23 -5.36 9.63 0.61
C GLU A 23 -6.12 9.31 -0.68
N ALA A 24 -7.39 9.72 -0.72
CA ALA A 24 -8.18 9.73 -1.93
C ALA A 24 -8.15 11.12 -2.56
N SER A 25 -7.94 11.17 -3.88
CA SER A 25 -8.01 12.40 -4.66
C SER A 25 -9.00 12.23 -5.80
N ARG A 26 -9.91 13.20 -5.98
CA ARG A 26 -10.84 13.18 -7.11
C ARG A 26 -10.13 13.57 -8.40
N THR A 27 -10.27 12.76 -9.44
CA THR A 27 -9.70 12.95 -10.77
C THR A 27 -10.81 13.08 -11.82
N HIS A 28 -10.44 13.28 -13.09
CA HIS A 28 -11.40 13.30 -14.21
C HIS A 28 -12.02 11.92 -14.50
N ARG A 29 -11.40 10.83 -14.02
CA ARG A 29 -11.84 9.44 -14.27
C ARG A 29 -12.54 8.80 -13.08
N GLY A 30 -12.54 9.47 -11.91
CA GLY A 30 -13.05 8.91 -10.67
C GLY A 30 -12.20 9.33 -9.48
N TYR A 31 -11.78 8.38 -8.67
CA TYR A 31 -10.88 8.57 -7.53
C TYR A 31 -9.57 7.82 -7.73
N ARG A 32 -8.50 8.46 -7.27
CA ARG A 32 -7.18 7.85 -7.12
C ARG A 32 -6.85 7.74 -5.65
N LEU A 33 -6.49 6.55 -5.21
CA LEU A 33 -6.08 6.23 -3.85
C LEU A 33 -4.56 6.08 -3.78
N ASN A 34 -3.94 6.81 -2.86
CA ASN A 34 -2.51 6.74 -2.57
C ASN A 34 -2.30 6.37 -1.11
N ASP A 35 -1.18 5.72 -0.85
CA ASP A 35 -0.68 5.43 0.48
C ASP A 35 0.60 6.23 0.70
N LEU A 36 0.61 7.08 1.73
CA LEU A 36 1.67 8.02 2.01
C LEU A 36 2.24 7.82 3.43
N PRO A 37 3.53 8.12 3.65
CA PRO A 37 4.04 8.25 5.01
C PRO A 37 3.32 9.41 5.70
N ALA A 38 2.98 9.23 6.98
CA ALA A 38 2.28 10.26 7.75
C ALA A 38 3.14 11.52 8.00
N THR A 39 4.46 11.35 7.98
CA THR A 39 5.43 12.44 8.03
C THR A 39 6.09 12.60 6.65
N PRO A 40 6.10 13.81 6.08
CA PRO A 40 6.81 14.06 4.82
C PRO A 40 8.30 13.71 4.92
N GLY A 41 8.78 12.83 4.02
CA GLY A 41 10.18 12.41 3.96
C GLY A 41 10.53 11.14 4.72
N ASP A 42 9.61 10.57 5.51
CA ASP A 42 9.85 9.36 6.32
C ASP A 42 9.62 8.04 5.58
N GLY A 43 9.38 8.06 4.27
CA GLY A 43 9.17 6.85 3.49
C GLY A 43 8.71 7.11 2.07
N ASP A 44 8.49 6.02 1.35
CA ASP A 44 7.98 6.06 -0.02
C ASP A 44 6.46 6.20 -0.05
N SER A 45 5.99 6.84 -1.12
CA SER A 45 4.58 6.99 -1.44
C SER A 45 4.17 5.96 -2.50
N TYR A 46 3.04 5.30 -2.29
CA TYR A 46 2.57 4.24 -3.16
C TYR A 46 1.23 4.61 -3.80
N LEU A 47 1.11 4.38 -5.10
CA LEU A 47 -0.18 4.35 -5.76
C LEU A 47 -0.88 3.02 -5.42
N VAL A 48 -2.06 3.10 -4.82
CA VAL A 48 -2.87 1.92 -4.50
C VAL A 48 -3.78 1.58 -5.68
N GLU A 49 -4.57 2.55 -6.14
CA GLU A 49 -5.46 2.40 -7.31
C GLU A 49 -5.70 3.78 -7.96
N ALA A 50 -5.82 3.83 -9.29
CA ALA A 50 -5.88 5.07 -10.06
C ALA A 50 -7.26 5.41 -10.64
N ASP A 51 -8.09 4.40 -10.90
CA ASP A 51 -9.31 4.55 -11.69
C ASP A 51 -10.54 3.97 -10.96
N LEU A 52 -10.77 4.38 -9.71
CA LEU A 52 -11.96 4.00 -8.93
C LEU A 52 -13.16 4.85 -9.36
N LEU A 53 -14.21 4.24 -9.89
CA LEU A 53 -15.28 4.96 -10.58
C LEU A 53 -16.13 5.80 -9.64
N ASP A 54 -16.36 5.30 -8.42
CA ASP A 54 -17.22 5.94 -7.44
C ASP A 54 -16.76 5.73 -5.99
N VAL A 55 -17.56 6.27 -5.06
CA VAL A 55 -17.29 6.22 -3.62
C VAL A 55 -17.46 4.82 -3.04
N GLU A 56 -18.31 3.99 -3.64
CA GLU A 56 -18.54 2.62 -3.17
C GLU A 56 -17.33 1.74 -3.51
N GLU A 57 -16.81 1.84 -4.74
CA GLU A 57 -15.55 1.18 -5.13
C GLU A 57 -14.37 1.67 -4.28
N LEU A 58 -14.26 2.99 -4.07
CA LEU A 58 -13.24 3.56 -3.20
C LEU A 58 -13.32 2.97 -1.78
N ARG A 59 -14.52 2.89 -1.21
CA ARG A 59 -14.71 2.32 0.13
C ARG A 59 -14.31 0.84 0.16
N GLY A 60 -14.69 0.07 -0.85
CA GLY A 60 -14.32 -1.35 -0.98
C GLY A 60 -12.80 -1.53 -0.97
N VAL A 61 -12.10 -0.81 -1.85
CA VAL A 61 -10.63 -0.90 -1.94
C VAL A 61 -9.94 -0.43 -0.66
N VAL A 62 -10.41 0.64 -0.01
CA VAL A 62 -9.86 1.07 1.29
C VAL A 62 -10.01 -0.02 2.35
N MET A 63 -11.19 -0.63 2.46
CA MET A 63 -11.44 -1.68 3.46
C MET A 63 -10.59 -2.93 3.20
N ASP A 64 -10.50 -3.38 1.94
CA ASP A 64 -9.70 -4.54 1.57
C ASP A 64 -8.21 -4.29 1.80
N TYR A 65 -7.72 -3.09 1.48
CA TYR A 65 -6.34 -2.69 1.69
C TYR A 65 -5.97 -2.69 3.19
N LEU A 66 -6.83 -2.10 4.03
CA LEU A 66 -6.63 -2.08 5.48
C LEU A 66 -6.70 -3.48 6.08
N ALA A 67 -7.61 -4.33 5.63
CA ALA A 67 -7.71 -5.71 6.10
C ALA A 67 -6.43 -6.51 5.77
N GLN A 68 -5.88 -6.35 4.56
CA GLN A 68 -4.61 -6.97 4.20
C GLN A 68 -3.43 -6.44 5.02
N THR A 69 -3.45 -5.14 5.32
CA THR A 69 -2.44 -4.52 6.18
C THR A 69 -2.54 -5.03 7.62
N GLU A 70 -3.75 -5.19 8.17
CA GLU A 70 -3.95 -5.75 9.51
C GLU A 70 -3.50 -7.22 9.60
N LEU A 71 -3.75 -8.01 8.55
CA LEU A 71 -3.34 -9.41 8.48
C LEU A 71 -1.83 -9.60 8.33
N SER A 72 -1.18 -8.79 7.50
CA SER A 72 0.25 -8.92 7.20
C SER A 72 1.16 -8.05 8.07
N GLY A 73 0.61 -6.97 8.64
CA GLY A 73 1.36 -5.89 9.25
C GLY A 73 2.18 -5.06 8.25
N LEU A 74 2.07 -5.30 6.95
CA LEU A 74 2.91 -4.67 5.93
C LEU A 74 2.06 -3.84 4.97
N ILE A 75 2.73 -2.98 4.19
CA ILE A 75 2.11 -2.29 3.05
C ILE A 75 1.84 -3.34 1.97
N PRO A 76 0.58 -3.61 1.57
CA PRO A 76 0.25 -4.67 0.60
C PRO A 76 0.98 -4.56 -0.76
N MET A 77 1.24 -3.32 -1.22
CA MET A 77 1.96 -3.05 -2.47
C MET A 77 3.49 -3.15 -2.35
N ASP A 78 4.04 -3.21 -1.13
CA ASP A 78 5.49 -3.34 -0.84
C ASP A 78 5.94 -4.81 -0.78
N THR A 79 5.16 -5.75 -1.33
CA THR A 79 5.57 -7.16 -1.46
C THR A 79 6.77 -7.34 -2.42
N ARG A 80 7.21 -6.28 -3.11
CA ARG A 80 8.46 -6.25 -3.90
C ARG A 80 9.74 -6.32 -3.05
N ARG A 81 9.64 -6.27 -1.72
CA ARG A 81 10.78 -6.44 -0.79
C ARG A 81 10.78 -7.75 0.00
N ILE A 82 9.86 -8.68 -0.29
CA ILE A 82 10.05 -10.07 0.12
C ILE A 82 11.04 -10.69 -0.86
N TYR A 83 12.34 -10.55 -0.58
CA TYR A 83 13.36 -11.40 -1.19
C TYR A 83 12.98 -12.86 -0.91
N PRO A 84 12.74 -13.72 -1.91
CA PRO A 84 12.91 -15.15 -1.73
C PRO A 84 14.41 -15.49 -1.85
N ASP A 85 15.27 -14.86 -1.05
CA ASP A 85 16.70 -15.18 -1.01
C ASP A 85 17.04 -15.90 0.30
N THR A 86 16.19 -16.85 0.69
CA THR A 86 16.74 -18.08 1.23
C THR A 86 17.16 -18.89 0.01
N PRO A 87 18.47 -19.04 -0.30
CA PRO A 87 18.86 -20.17 -1.10
C PRO A 87 18.38 -21.40 -0.33
N LEU A 88 17.41 -22.13 -0.88
CA LEU A 88 17.22 -23.52 -0.53
C LEU A 88 18.45 -24.24 -1.07
N ASP A 89 19.56 -24.16 -0.34
CA ASP A 89 20.70 -25.05 -0.53
C ASP A 89 20.35 -26.42 0.07
N ASP A 90 19.31 -27.04 -0.50
CA ASP A 90 19.03 -28.46 -0.32
C ASP A 90 19.47 -29.19 -1.59
N ASP A 91 20.65 -29.82 -1.48
CA ASP A 91 21.13 -31.00 -2.21
C ASP A 91 21.56 -30.88 -3.69
N GLU A 92 22.87 -30.67 -3.88
CA GLU A 92 23.63 -31.56 -4.79
C GLU A 92 25.08 -31.77 -4.28
N GLN A 93 25.24 -32.40 -3.12
CA GLN A 93 26.50 -33.11 -2.82
C GLN A 93 26.59 -34.35 -3.73
N VAL A 94 27.07 -34.15 -4.95
CA VAL A 94 27.71 -35.22 -5.73
C VAL A 94 29.05 -35.50 -5.05
N ALA A 95 29.01 -36.34 -4.02
CA ALA A 95 30.21 -36.97 -3.47
C ALA A 95 30.72 -38.02 -4.46
N ALA A 96 31.86 -37.68 -5.08
CA ALA A 96 32.99 -38.51 -5.52
C ALA A 96 32.72 -39.90 -6.14
#